data_AF-A0A7W8XJX4-F1
#
_entry.id   AF-A0A7W8XJX4-F1
#
_cell.length_a   1.000
_cell.length_b   1.000
_cell.length_c   1.000
_cell.angle_alpha   90.00
_cell.angle_beta   90.00
_cell.angle_gamma   90.00
#
_symmetry.space_group_name_H-M   'P 1'
#
loop_
_entity.id
_entity.type
_entity.pdbx_description
1 polymer ?
#
loop_
_entity_poly.entity_id
_entity_poly.type
_entity_poly.pdbx_seq_one_letter_code
_entity_poly.pdbx_strand_id
1 'polypeptide(L)' 'MPASRKSGKVFYMLRPSREGLPPFSDIRLTDGTIIRRVDEAIHRRALSNAAKSLTERLDR' A
#
# COMPACT_ATOMS: atom_id res chain seq x y z
N MET A 1 -7.47 25.66 22.49
CA MET A 1 -7.46 25.62 21.01
C MET A 1 -7.39 24.16 20.59
N PRO A 2 -8.40 23.57 19.92
CA PRO A 2 -8.20 22.24 19.36
C PRO A 2 -7.20 22.40 18.21
N ALA A 3 -6.05 21.74 18.32
CA ALA A 3 -5.10 21.68 17.22
C ALA A 3 -5.85 21.13 16.01
N SER A 4 -5.95 21.95 14.96
CA SER A 4 -6.52 21.55 13.67
C SER A 4 -5.92 20.20 13.30
N ARG A 5 -6.76 19.15 13.27
CA ARG A 5 -6.38 17.82 12.79
C ARG A 5 -5.94 18.00 11.35
N LYS A 6 -4.66 18.28 11.12
CA LYS A 6 -4.07 18.17 9.79
C LYS A 6 -4.35 16.73 9.37
N SER A 7 -5.27 16.57 8.41
CA SER A 7 -5.57 15.28 7.81
C SER A 7 -4.27 14.77 7.22
N GLY A 8 -3.58 13.89 7.96
CA GLY A 8 -2.31 13.32 7.55
C GLY A 8 -2.53 12.63 6.21
N LYS A 9 -1.80 13.05 5.18
CA LYS A 9 -1.89 12.42 3.86
C LYS A 9 -1.29 11.02 3.95
N VAL A 10 -1.86 10.06 3.23
CA VAL A 10 -1.30 8.72 3.12
C VAL A 10 -0.73 8.55 1.72
N PHE A 11 0.57 8.30 1.64
CA PHE A 11 1.27 7.98 0.39
C PHE A 11 1.63 6.51 0.37
N TYR A 12 1.39 5.85 -0.76
CA TYR A 12 1.75 4.47 -0.96
C TYR A 12 3.07 4.39 -1.73
N MET A 13 3.96 3.49 -1.31
CA MET A 13 5.22 3.23 -2.00
C MET A 13 5.47 1.73 -2.08
N LEU A 14 6.00 1.27 -3.21
CA LEU A 14 6.51 -0.09 -3.32
C LEU A 14 7.91 -0.16 -2.72
N ARG A 15 8.18 -1.23 -1.98
CA ARG A 15 9.52 -1.55 -1.49
C ARG A 15 9.98 -2.88 -2.08
N PRO A 16 11.28 -3.04 -2.35
CA PRO A 16 11.83 -4.34 -2.74
C PRO A 16 11.46 -5.41 -1.71
N SER A 17 11.15 -6.60 -2.22
CA SER A 17 10.85 -7.74 -1.38
C SER A 17 12.10 -8.19 -0.63
N ARG A 18 11.93 -8.41 0.67
CA ARG A 18 13.02 -8.82 1.57
C ARG A 18 12.47 -9.78 2.60
N GLU A 19 13.22 -10.85 2.85
CA GLU A 19 12.89 -11.84 3.87
C GLU A 19 12.94 -11.21 5.27
N GLY A 20 12.05 -11.69 6.15
CA GLY A 20 11.96 -11.23 7.54
C GLY A 20 11.29 -9.86 7.76
N LEU A 21 10.88 -9.14 6.70
CA LEU A 21 10.15 -7.87 6.84
C LEU A 21 8.64 -8.05 6.60
N PRO A 22 7.77 -7.34 7.35
CA PRO A 22 6.33 -7.44 7.19
C PRO A 22 5.88 -6.91 5.83
N PRO A 23 4.90 -7.55 5.16
CA PRO A 23 4.36 -7.12 3.86
C PRO A 23 3.98 -5.65 3.77
N PHE A 24 3.49 -5.09 4.87
CA PHE A 24 3.10 -3.69 5.00
C PHE A 24 3.90 -3.05 6.13
N SER A 25 4.39 -1.84 5.91
CA SER A 25 5.00 -1.03 6.98
C SER A 25 4.67 0.43 6.77
N ASP A 26 4.42 1.15 7.87
CA ASP A 26 4.09 2.56 7.84
C ASP A 26 5.26 3.36 8.43
N ILE A 27 5.66 4.44 7.76
CA ILE A 27 6.53 5.48 8.31
C ILE A 27 5.64 6.70 8.59
N ARG A 28 5.64 7.17 9.84
CA ARG A 28 4.91 8.37 10.25
C ARG A 28 5.86 9.57 10.27
N LEU A 29 5.51 10.61 9.54
CA LEU A 29 6.23 11.89 9.53
C LEU A 29 5.69 12.83 10.62
N THR A 30 6.48 13.84 10.97
CA THR A 30 6.18 14.79 12.06
C THR A 30 4.97 15.68 11.77
N ASP A 31 4.60 15.84 10.50
CA ASP A 31 3.40 16.56 10.05
C ASP A 31 2.13 15.70 10.07
N GLY A 32 2.23 14.43 10.48
CA GLY A 32 1.15 13.46 10.49
C GLY A 32 0.99 12.68 9.19
N THR A 33 1.82 12.95 8.17
CA THR A 33 1.82 12.19 6.90
C THR A 33 2.28 10.74 7.13
N ILE A 34 1.65 9.78 6.45
CA ILE A 34 2.00 8.36 6.52
C ILE A 34 2.53 7.91 5.16
N ILE A 35 3.75 7.37 5.14
CA ILE A 35 4.28 6.64 3.98
C ILE A 35 4.05 5.15 4.24
N ARG A 36 3.05 4.60 3.57
CA ARG A 36 2.72 3.17 3.61
C ARG A 36 3.50 2.44 2.53
N ARG A 37 4.44 1.62 2.98
CA ARG A 37 5.27 0.79 2.11
C ARG A 37 4.68 -0.60 1.97
N VAL A 38 4.57 -1.08 0.74
CA VAL A 38 4.05 -2.39 0.38
C VAL A 38 5.13 -3.22 -0.28
N ASP A 39 5.27 -4.47 0.15
CA ASP A 39 6.15 -5.44 -0.47
C ASP A 39 5.77 -5.64 -1.95
N GLU A 40 6.76 -5.48 -2.83
CA GLU A 40 6.53 -5.47 -4.27
C GLU A 40 6.02 -6.81 -4.81
N ALA A 41 6.55 -7.96 -4.33
CA ALA A 41 6.10 -9.27 -4.77
C ALA A 41 4.63 -9.51 -4.43
N ILE A 42 4.20 -9.09 -3.24
CA ILE A 42 2.81 -9.19 -2.81
C ILE A 42 1.92 -8.27 -3.66
N HIS A 43 2.37 -7.04 -3.92
CA HIS A 43 1.65 -6.12 -4.78
C HIS A 43 1.47 -6.67 -6.20
N ARG A 44 2.55 -7.17 -6.82
CA ARG A 44 2.50 -7.78 -8.16
C ARG A 44 1.58 -9.00 -8.21
N ARG A 45 1.61 -9.85 -7.16
CA ARG A 45 0.72 -11.01 -7.06
C ARG A 45 -0.74 -10.58 -6.98
N ALA A 46 -1.05 -9.56 -6.16
CA ALA A 46 -2.40 -9.02 -6.05
C ALA A 46 -2.90 -8.45 -7.40
N LEU A 47 -2.03 -7.72 -8.13
CA LEU A 47 -2.37 -7.21 -9.47
C LEU A 47 -2.64 -8.34 -10.46
N SER A 48 -1.82 -9.40 -10.47
CA SER A 48 -2.04 -10.55 -11.36
C SER A 48 -3.37 -11.26 -11.05
N ASN A 49 -3.69 -11.43 -9.76
CA ASN A 49 -4.97 -12.03 -9.35
C ASN A 49 -6.16 -11.15 -9.75
N ALA A 50 -6.04 -9.84 -9.58
CA ALA A 50 -7.08 -8.89 -9.98
C ALA A 50 -7.31 -8.92 -11.50
N ALA A 51 -6.23 -8.98 -12.28
CA ALA A 51 -6.30 -9.09 -13.74
C ALA A 51 -7.01 -10.38 -14.17
N LYS A 52 -6.64 -11.53 -13.59
CA LYS A 52 -7.31 -12.82 -13.86
C LYS A 52 -8.81 -12.76 -13.55
N SER A 53 -9.16 -12.25 -12.36
CA SER A 53 -10.55 -12.12 -11.95
C SER A 53 -11.34 -11.18 -12.86
N LEU A 54 -10.70 -10.12 -13.39
CA LEU A 54 -11.33 -9.23 -14.36
C LEU A 54 -11.59 -9.95 -15.69
N THR A 55 -10.61 -10.69 -16.21
CA THR A 55 -10.76 -11.49 -17.44
C THR A 55 -11.90 -12.50 -17.31
N GLU A 56 -11.91 -13.29 -16.23
CA GLU A 56 -12.97 -14.27 -15.94
C GLU A 56 -14.37 -13.65 -15.90
N ARG A 57 -14.48 -12.39 -15.45
CA ARG A 57 -15.75 -11.65 -15.42
C ARG A 57 -16.19 -11.13 -16.78
N LEU A 58 -15.26 -10.86 -17.69
CA LEU A 58 -15.55 -10.38 -19.04
C LEU A 58 -15.90 -11.53 -19.99
N ASP A 59 -15.37 -12.73 -19.74
CA ASP A 59 -15.63 -13.94 -20.54
C ASP A 59 -16.98 -14.61 -20.21
N ARG A 60 -17.73 -14.10 -19.22
CA ARG A 60 -19.04 -14.61 -18.75
C ARG A 60 -20.19 -13.74 -19.22
#